data_AF-A0A8X6LD94-F1
#
_entry.id   AF-A0A8X6LD94-F1
#
_cell.length_a   1.000
_cell.length_b   1.000
_cell.length_c   1.000
_cell.angle_alpha   90.00
_cell.angle_beta   90.00
_cell.angle_gamma   90.00
#
_symmetry.space_group_name_H-M   'P 1'
#
loop_
_entity.id
_entity.type
_entity.pdbx_description
1 polymer ?
#
loop_
_entity_poly.entity_id
_entity_poly.type
_entity_poly.pdbx_seq_one_letter_code
_entity_poly.pdbx_strand_id
1 'polypeptide(L)' 'MAKIAFRAPPFWHAQPELWLLQVESAFKVAEISVDATKFPCVVSALDSSVLNCIAGLLKSPPATDS' A
#
# COMPACT_ATOMS: atom_id res chain seq x y z
N MET A 1 -25.36 -6.07 -1.38
CA MET A 1 -24.13 -5.99 -0.57
C MET A 1 -23.55 -4.59 -0.74
N ALA A 2 -23.43 -3.81 0.33
CA ALA A 2 -22.81 -2.49 0.25
C ALA A 2 -21.28 -2.68 0.30
N LYS A 3 -20.59 -2.30 -0.77
CA LYS A 3 -19.13 -2.40 -0.85
C LYS A 3 -18.53 -1.34 0.09
N ILE A 4 -17.83 -1.77 1.12
CA ILE A 4 -17.13 -0.85 2.03
C ILE A 4 -16.01 -0.18 1.24
N ALA A 5 -16.06 1.14 1.12
CA ALA A 5 -15.00 1.89 0.48
C ALA A 5 -13.74 1.86 1.37
N PHE A 6 -12.65 1.30 0.85
CA PHE A 6 -11.36 1.38 1.52
C PHE A 6 -10.91 2.85 1.59
N ARG A 7 -10.55 3.29 2.78
CA ARG A 7 -9.85 4.56 3.00
C ARG A 7 -8.50 4.24 3.63
N ALA A 8 -7.45 4.71 3.00
CA ALA A 8 -6.12 4.53 3.54
C ALA A 8 -5.97 5.31 4.86
N PRO A 9 -5.47 4.68 5.94
CA PRO A 9 -5.07 5.39 7.14
C PRO A 9 -3.79 6.21 6.89
N PRO A 10 -3.57 7.31 7.66
CA PRO A 10 -2.33 8.07 7.57
C PRO A 10 -1.13 7.17 7.90
N PHE A 11 -0.02 7.36 7.18
CA PHE A 11 1.17 6.55 7.33
C PHE A 11 1.87 6.79 8.68
N TRP A 12 2.36 5.71 9.31
CA TRP A 12 3.05 5.77 10.60
C TRP A 12 4.55 5.54 10.45
N HIS A 13 5.32 6.63 10.44
CA HIS A 13 6.79 6.58 10.31
C HIS A 13 7.47 5.81 11.44
N ALA A 14 6.93 5.87 12.66
CA ALA A 14 7.52 5.19 13.82
C ALA A 14 7.32 3.67 13.81
N GLN A 15 6.22 3.19 13.21
CA GLN A 15 5.80 1.78 13.26
C GLN A 15 5.14 1.35 11.93
N PRO A 16 5.90 1.30 10.82
CA PRO A 16 5.36 1.01 9.50
C PRO A 16 4.80 -0.42 9.37
N GLU A 17 5.34 -1.39 10.11
CA GLU A 17 4.84 -2.78 10.10
C GLU A 17 3.43 -2.90 10.69
N LEU A 18 3.16 -2.22 11.82
CA LEU A 18 1.82 -2.21 12.41
C LEU A 18 0.81 -1.48 11.54
N TRP A 19 1.23 -0.38 10.90
CA TRP A 19 0.41 0.32 9.93
C TRP A 19 0.04 -0.59 8.75
N LEU A 20 1.00 -1.35 8.24
CA LEU A 20 0.75 -2.28 7.13
C LEU A 20 -0.24 -3.38 7.53
N LEU A 21 -0.10 -3.95 8.73
CA LEU A 21 -1.06 -4.92 9.28
C LEU A 21 -2.49 -4.35 9.37
N GLN A 22 -2.62 -3.08 9.75
CA GLN A 22 -3.91 -2.38 9.77
C GLN A 22 -4.47 -2.22 8.35
N VAL A 23 -3.65 -1.82 7.38
CA VAL A 23 -4.04 -1.68 5.97
C VAL A 23 -4.48 -3.02 5.38
N GLU A 24 -3.76 -4.11 5.64
CA GLU A 24 -4.14 -5.45 5.19
C GLU A 24 -5.48 -5.91 5.78
N SER A 25 -5.71 -5.60 7.05
CA SER A 25 -6.98 -5.89 7.71
C SER A 25 -8.13 -5.13 7.06
N ALA A 26 -7.92 -3.84 6.73
CA ALA A 26 -8.92 -3.03 6.01
C ALA A 26 -9.18 -3.55 4.58
N PHE A 27 -8.15 -4.05 3.88
CA PHE A 27 -8.35 -4.70 2.58
C PHE A 27 -9.23 -5.95 2.69
N LYS A 28 -9.02 -6.80 3.70
CA LYS A 28 -9.84 -8.00 3.92
C LYS A 28 -11.30 -7.62 4.17
N VAL A 29 -11.55 -6.60 4.98
CA VAL A 29 -12.91 -6.11 5.27
C VAL A 29 -13.59 -5.50 4.03
N ALA A 30 -12.82 -4.84 3.16
CA ALA A 30 -13.32 -4.24 1.92
C ALA A 30 -13.37 -5.23 0.73
N GLU A 31 -13.07 -6.52 0.97
CA GLU A 31 -12.97 -7.57 -0.06
C GLU A 31 -11.98 -7.21 -1.20
N ILE A 32 -10.95 -6.42 -0.89
CA ILE A 32 -9.89 -6.05 -1.82
C ILE A 32 -8.83 -7.15 -1.80
N SER A 33 -8.96 -8.11 -2.71
CA SER A 33 -8.06 -9.25 -2.81
C SER A 33 -7.03 -9.12 -3.94
N VAL A 34 -7.28 -8.24 -4.91
CA VAL A 34 -6.44 -8.06 -6.09
C VAL A 34 -5.23 -7.19 -5.77
N ASP A 35 -4.02 -7.74 -5.94
CA ASP A 35 -2.77 -7.06 -5.61
C ASP A 35 -2.58 -5.75 -6.40
N ALA A 36 -2.97 -5.76 -7.68
CA ALA A 36 -2.99 -4.57 -8.54
C ALA A 36 -3.91 -3.45 -8.03
N THR A 37 -4.82 -3.72 -7.09
CA THR A 37 -5.64 -2.71 -6.39
C THR A 37 -5.03 -2.34 -5.03
N LYS A 38 -4.42 -3.30 -4.32
CA LYS A 38 -3.76 -3.05 -3.02
C LYS A 38 -2.55 -2.15 -3.15
N PHE A 39 -1.69 -2.42 -4.13
CA PHE A 39 -0.46 -1.66 -4.34
C PHE A 39 -0.71 -0.14 -4.51
N PRO A 40 -1.56 0.33 -5.44
CA PRO A 40 -1.84 1.77 -5.56
C PRO A 40 -2.53 2.35 -4.32
N CYS A 41 -3.34 1.58 -3.60
CA CYS A 41 -3.93 2.00 -2.32
C CYS A 41 -2.89 2.23 -1.22
N VAL A 42 -1.88 1.36 -1.13
CA VAL A 42 -0.76 1.52 -0.18
C VAL A 42 0.11 2.70 -0.60
N VAL A 43 0.51 2.77 -1.88
CA VAL A 43 1.38 3.85 -2.41
C VAL A 43 0.75 5.23 -2.23
N SER A 44 -0.56 5.37 -2.46
CA SER A 44 -1.28 6.63 -2.26
C SER A 44 -1.39 7.07 -0.79
N ALA A 45 -1.14 6.15 0.14
CA ALA A 45 -1.16 6.43 1.58
C ALA A 45 0.21 6.85 2.13
N LEU A 46 1.29 6.62 1.37
CA LEU A 46 2.64 6.95 1.77
C LEU A 46 2.94 8.44 1.52
N ASP A 47 3.67 9.05 2.45
CA ASP A 47 4.12 10.43 2.29
C ASP A 47 5.24 10.55 1.25
N SER A 48 5.41 11.76 0.72
CA SER A 48 6.44 12.08 -0.28
C SER A 48 7.85 11.69 0.17
N SER A 49 8.16 11.78 1.47
CA SER A 49 9.47 11.37 2.02
C SER A 49 9.74 9.87 1.81
N VAL A 50 8.75 9.02 2.11
CA VAL A 50 8.84 7.57 1.94
C VAL A 50 8.89 7.22 0.47
N LEU A 51 8.00 7.82 -0.33
CA LEU A 51 7.96 7.64 -1.79
C LEU A 51 9.30 8.01 -2.45
N ASN A 52 9.97 9.05 -1.99
CA ASN A 52 11.27 9.46 -2.52
C ASN A 52 12.39 8.49 -2.10
N CYS A 53 12.31 7.93 -0.88
CA CYS A 53 13.23 6.88 -0.41
C CYS A 53 13.10 5.60 -1.24
N ILE A 54 11.87 5.17 -1.54
CA ILE A 54 11.61 3.96 -2.35
C ILE A 54 11.51 4.24 -3.85
N ALA A 55 11.72 5.49 -4.29
CA ALA A 55 11.58 5.88 -5.69
C ALA A 55 12.49 5.06 -6.61
N GLY A 56 13.68 4.67 -6.13
CA GLY A 56 14.58 3.79 -6.88
C GLY A 56 13.98 2.41 -7.14
N LEU A 57 13.22 1.85 -6.19
CA LEU A 57 12.52 0.57 -6.32
C LEU A 57 11.26 0.70 -7.19
N LEU A 58 10.52 1.80 -7.06
CA LEU A 58 9.33 2.06 -7.87
C LEU A 58 9.67 2.31 -9.34
N LYS A 59 10.81 2.94 -9.62
CA LYS A 59 11.28 3.27 -10.98
C LYS A 59 12.13 2.17 -11.61
N SER A 60 12.58 1.20 -10.83
CA SER A 60 13.32 0.03 -11.30
C SER A 60 12.46 -1.20 -11.06
N PRO A 61 11.47 -1.50 -11.93
CA PRO A 61 10.86 -2.82 -11.90
C PRO A 61 12.01 -3.83 -12.03
N PRO A 62 12.05 -4.89 -11.19
CA PRO A 62 13.09 -5.91 -11.31
C PRO A 62 13.07 -6.36 -12.76
N ALA A 63 14.20 -6.20 -13.45
CA ALA A 63 14.37 -6.75 -14.79
C ALA A 63 13.94 -8.20 -14.70
N THR A 64 12.91 -8.56 -15.45
CA THR A 64 12.49 -9.94 -15.64
C THR A 64 13.75 -10.69 -16.09
N ASP A 65 14.38 -11.40 -15.17
CA ASP A 65 15.48 -12.31 -15.46
C ASP A 65 14.91 -13.32 -16.45
N SER A 66 15.42 -13.27 -17.68
CA SER A 66 14.99 -14.06 -18.83
C SER A 66 15.23 -15.54 -18.65
#